data_AF-A0A7L0UY80-F1
#
_entry.id   AF-A0A7L0UY80-F1
#
_cell.length_a   1.000
_cell.length_b   1.000
_cell.length_c   1.000
_cell.angle_alpha   90.00
_cell.angle_beta   90.00
_cell.angle_gamma   90.00
#
_symmetry.space_group_name_H-M   'P 1'
#
loop_
_entity.id
_entity.type
_entity.pdbx_description
1 polymer ?
#
loop_
_entity_poly.entity_id
_entity_poly.type
_entity_poly.pdbx_seq_one_letter_code
_entity_poly.pdbx_strand_id
1 'polypeptide(L)'
;QRILRLAEMCRRLETEEEKVLPFYASSLDKWEQQKACWVLEETASEPLARIMKDYLALQQFWQRFNKAKLEEKGMEQARAALAKRNQDLRRLLQQYLAGAAVNQKVPKDPHPL
;
A
#
# COMPACT_ATOMS: atom_id res chain seq x y z
N GLN A 1 -20.69 -22.86 1.21
CA GLN A 1 -19.62 -23.17 0.24
C GLN A 1 -19.08 -21.93 -0.51
N ARG A 2 -19.90 -20.96 -0.94
CA ARG A 2 -19.45 -19.77 -1.71
C ARG A 2 -18.35 -18.94 -1.02
N ILE A 3 -18.49 -18.70 0.28
CA ILE A 3 -17.52 -17.90 1.06
C ILE A 3 -16.14 -18.56 1.07
N LEU A 4 -16.07 -19.88 1.25
CA LEU A 4 -14.80 -20.61 1.28
C LEU A 4 -14.08 -20.57 -0.07
N ARG A 5 -14.83 -20.70 -1.19
CA ARG A 5 -14.25 -20.58 -2.54
C ARG A 5 -13.69 -19.17 -2.79
N LEU A 6 -14.41 -18.13 -2.36
CA LEU A 6 -13.92 -16.76 -2.47
C LEU A 6 -12.67 -16.55 -1.62
N ALA A 7 -12.66 -17.05 -0.38
CA ALA A 7 -11.51 -16.98 0.49
C ALA A 7 -10.28 -17.68 -0.12
N GLU A 8 -10.46 -18.85 -0.73
CA GLU A 8 -9.41 -19.57 -1.43
C GLU A 8 -8.85 -18.78 -2.62
N MET A 9 -9.73 -18.19 -3.44
CA MET A 9 -9.31 -17.34 -4.56
C MET A 9 -8.55 -16.10 -4.10
N CYS A 10 -9.03 -15.42 -3.04
CA CYS A 10 -8.35 -14.26 -2.47
C CYS A 10 -6.99 -14.64 -1.88
N ARG A 11 -6.87 -15.78 -1.20
CA ARG A 11 -5.62 -16.26 -0.60
C ARG A 11 -4.49 -16.44 -1.62
N ARG A 12 -4.82 -16.70 -2.89
CA ARG A 12 -3.82 -16.79 -3.97
C ARG A 12 -3.17 -15.44 -4.30
N LEU A 13 -3.84 -14.33 -3.99
CA LEU A 13 -3.36 -12.97 -4.22
C LEU A 13 -2.64 -12.38 -3.01
N GLU A 14 -2.71 -13.04 -1.86
CA GLU A 14 -2.00 -12.65 -0.64
C GLU A 14 -0.49 -12.90 -0.77
N THR A 15 0.30 -12.04 -0.12
CA THR A 15 1.75 -12.22 0.00
C THR A 15 2.09 -13.40 0.89
N GLU A 16 3.30 -13.96 0.77
CA GLU A 16 3.75 -15.05 1.66
C GLU A 16 3.79 -14.61 3.12
N GLU A 17 4.13 -13.34 3.39
CA GLU A 17 4.08 -12.77 4.73
C GLU A 17 2.66 -12.82 5.30
N GLU A 18 1.64 -12.39 4.55
CA GLU A 18 0.24 -12.42 5.00
C GLU A 18 -0.29 -13.85 5.18
N LYS A 19 0.25 -14.84 4.46
CA LYS A 19 -0.12 -16.25 4.62
C LYS A 19 0.46 -16.86 5.89
N VAL A 20 1.65 -16.42 6.31
CA VAL A 20 2.36 -16.89 7.50
C VAL A 20 1.94 -16.10 8.75
N LEU A 21 1.79 -14.79 8.62
CA LEU A 21 1.39 -13.86 9.68
C LEU A 21 0.14 -13.05 9.24
N PRO A 22 -1.07 -13.66 9.27
CA PRO A 22 -2.28 -13.00 8.77
C PRO A 22 -2.74 -11.82 9.61
N PHE A 23 -2.28 -11.72 10.86
CA PHE A 23 -2.73 -10.72 11.82
C PHE A 23 -1.52 -9.95 12.34
N TYR A 24 -1.54 -8.65 12.05
CA TYR A 24 -0.49 -7.73 12.48
C TYR A 24 -0.67 -7.38 13.96
N ALA A 25 0.44 -7.01 14.60
CA ALA A 25 0.39 -6.44 15.92
C ALA A 25 -0.52 -5.21 15.91
N SER A 26 -1.40 -5.11 16.91
CA SER A 26 -2.23 -3.92 17.07
C SER A 26 -1.32 -2.71 17.26
N SER A 27 -1.67 -1.60 16.61
CA SER A 27 -0.99 -0.31 16.81
C SER A 27 -1.25 0.30 18.18
N LEU A 28 -2.20 -0.27 18.94
CA LEU A 28 -2.52 0.14 20.30
C LEU A 28 -1.44 -0.34 21.28
N ASP A 29 -1.13 0.49 22.25
CA ASP A 29 -0.26 0.11 23.36
C ASP A 29 -0.91 -0.97 24.23
N LYS A 30 -0.09 -1.73 24.98
CA LYS A 30 -0.58 -2.82 25.85
C LYS A 30 -1.70 -2.37 26.79
N TRP A 31 -1.57 -1.17 27.35
CA TRP A 31 -2.57 -0.57 28.23
C TRP A 31 -3.88 -0.28 27.50
N GLU A 32 -3.81 0.26 26.27
CA GLU A 32 -4.97 0.57 25.46
C GLU A 32 -5.70 -0.68 25.00
N GLN A 33 -4.96 -1.72 24.64
CA GLN A 33 -5.51 -3.04 24.33
C GLN A 33 -6.24 -3.62 25.55
N GLN A 34 -5.62 -3.55 26.73
CA GLN A 34 -6.20 -4.07 27.96
C GLN A 34 -7.47 -3.30 28.36
N LYS A 35 -7.46 -1.97 28.19
CA LYS A 35 -8.64 -1.13 28.38
C LYS A 35 -9.75 -1.50 27.40
N ALA A 36 -9.44 -1.70 26.12
CA ALA A 36 -10.42 -2.10 25.11
C ALA A 36 -11.05 -3.47 25.43
N CYS A 37 -10.22 -4.46 25.84
CA CYS A 37 -10.71 -5.76 26.30
C CYS A 37 -11.64 -5.62 27.51
N TRP A 38 -11.23 -4.84 28.51
CA TRP A 38 -12.02 -4.64 29.71
C TRP A 38 -13.38 -3.99 29.41
N VAL A 39 -13.42 -2.96 28.56
CA VAL A 39 -14.67 -2.31 28.13
C VAL A 39 -15.60 -3.31 27.42
N LEU A 40 -15.06 -4.17 26.54
CA LEU A 40 -15.84 -5.21 25.85
C LEU A 40 -16.40 -6.27 26.79
N GLU A 41 -15.69 -6.56 27.89
CA GLU A 41 -16.12 -7.50 28.92
C GLU A 41 -17.21 -6.90 29.82
N GLU A 42 -17.05 -5.65 30.25
CA GLU A 42 -17.96 -4.97 31.17
C GLU A 42 -19.28 -4.58 30.49
N THR A 43 -19.24 -4.13 29.24
CA THR A 43 -20.44 -3.73 28.47
C THR A 43 -21.31 -4.92 28.05
N ALA A 44 -20.88 -6.17 28.30
CA ALA A 44 -21.58 -7.40 27.90
C ALA A 44 -22.99 -7.61 28.52
N SER A 45 -23.40 -6.74 29.43
CA SER A 45 -24.77 -6.66 29.95
C SER A 45 -25.75 -6.12 28.90
N GLU A 46 -25.30 -5.19 28.05
CA GLU A 46 -26.15 -4.54 27.07
C GLU A 46 -26.49 -5.46 25.88
N PRO A 47 -27.74 -5.44 25.37
CA PRO A 47 -28.14 -6.26 24.22
C PRO A 47 -27.26 -6.05 22.98
N LEU A 48 -26.87 -4.80 22.69
CA LEU A 48 -26.00 -4.47 21.56
C LEU A 48 -24.59 -5.04 21.74
N ALA A 49 -24.01 -4.91 22.94
CA ALA A 49 -22.69 -5.42 23.23
C ALA A 49 -22.61 -6.94 23.11
N ARG A 50 -23.67 -7.66 23.50
CA ARG A 50 -23.77 -9.12 23.29
C ARG A 50 -23.71 -9.48 21.81
N ILE A 51 -24.48 -8.79 20.98
CA ILE A 51 -24.47 -9.00 19.53
C ILE A 51 -23.10 -8.65 18.94
N MET A 52 -22.45 -7.57 19.41
CA MET A 52 -21.11 -7.19 18.94
C MET A 52 -20.05 -8.27 19.21
N LYS A 53 -20.20 -9.08 20.26
CA LYS A 53 -19.27 -10.20 20.53
C LYS A 53 -19.25 -11.22 19.38
N ASP A 54 -20.39 -11.45 18.73
CA ASP A 54 -20.49 -12.37 17.59
C ASP A 54 -19.70 -11.88 16.36
N TYR A 55 -19.43 -10.57 16.29
CA TYR A 55 -18.69 -9.95 15.19
C TYR A 55 -17.22 -9.67 15.52
N LEU A 56 -16.72 -10.04 16.70
CA LEU A 56 -15.31 -9.83 17.05
C LEU A 56 -14.35 -10.54 16.08
N ALA A 57 -14.72 -11.72 15.57
CA ALA A 57 -13.95 -12.41 14.54
C ALA A 57 -13.82 -11.60 13.23
N LEU A 58 -14.77 -10.69 12.97
CA LEU A 58 -14.72 -9.81 11.80
C LEU A 58 -13.71 -8.66 11.98
N GLN A 59 -13.31 -8.33 13.21
CA GLN A 59 -12.26 -7.33 13.45
C GLN A 59 -10.97 -7.72 12.74
N GLN A 60 -10.59 -8.99 12.79
CA GLN A 60 -9.41 -9.53 12.12
C GLN A 60 -9.54 -9.47 10.59
N PHE A 61 -10.74 -9.71 10.07
CA PHE A 61 -11.02 -9.53 8.63
C PHE A 61 -10.82 -8.06 8.22
N TRP A 62 -11.39 -7.12 8.97
CA TRP A 62 -11.26 -5.69 8.68
C TRP A 62 -9.82 -5.19 8.79
N GLN A 63 -9.04 -5.70 9.74
CA GLN A 63 -7.60 -5.40 9.82
C GLN A 63 -6.87 -5.80 8.53
N ARG A 64 -7.07 -7.02 8.06
CA ARG A 64 -6.46 -7.52 6.81
C ARG A 64 -6.94 -6.75 5.58
N PHE A 65 -8.24 -6.49 5.51
CA PHE A 65 -8.84 -5.73 4.42
C PHE A 65 -8.30 -4.29 4.35
N ASN A 66 -8.25 -3.61 5.49
CA ASN A 66 -7.77 -2.23 5.56
C ASN A 66 -6.29 -2.14 5.21
N LYS A 67 -5.47 -3.11 5.64
CA LYS A 67 -4.07 -3.20 5.22
C LYS A 67 -3.95 -3.29 3.70
N ALA A 68 -4.62 -4.25 3.08
CA ALA A 68 -4.55 -4.43 1.63
C ALA A 68 -4.99 -3.16 0.87
N LYS A 69 -6.00 -2.44 1.40
CA LYS A 69 -6.43 -1.16 0.83
C LYS A 69 -5.42 -0.03 1.00
N LEU A 70 -4.74 0.04 2.13
CA LEU A 70 -3.66 1.00 2.33
C LEU A 70 -2.46 0.70 1.41
N GLU A 71 -2.10 -0.57 1.25
CA GLU A 71 -1.05 -1.01 0.35
C GLU A 71 -1.39 -0.71 -1.12
N GLU A 72 -2.62 -0.99 -1.56
CA GLU A 72 -3.13 -0.63 -2.88
C GLU A 72 -2.93 0.87 -3.15
N LYS A 73 -3.31 1.73 -2.20
CA LYS A 73 -3.13 3.18 -2.31
C LYS A 73 -1.67 3.61 -2.30
N GLY A 74 -0.84 3.01 -1.47
CA GLY A 74 0.60 3.26 -1.45
C GLY A 74 1.25 2.89 -2.79
N MET A 75 0.89 1.76 -3.37
CA MET A 75 1.38 1.29 -4.66
C MET A 75 0.94 2.20 -5.82
N GLU A 76 -0.32 2.65 -5.82
CA GLU A 76 -0.82 3.64 -6.80
C GLU A 76 0.02 4.93 -6.77
N GLN A 77 0.28 5.47 -5.58
CA GLN A 77 1.09 6.68 -5.40
C GLN A 77 2.55 6.47 -5.85
N ALA A 78 3.15 5.35 -5.46
CA ALA A 78 4.53 5.00 -5.85
C ALA A 78 4.66 4.87 -7.37
N ARG A 79 3.69 4.21 -8.03
CA ARG A 79 3.64 4.06 -9.48
C ARG A 79 3.52 5.43 -10.17
N ALA A 80 2.65 6.31 -9.69
CA ALA A 80 2.50 7.65 -10.24
C ALA A 80 3.79 8.47 -10.11
N ALA A 81 4.45 8.40 -8.94
CA ALA A 81 5.73 9.08 -8.71
C ALA A 81 6.84 8.55 -9.64
N LEU A 82 6.93 7.22 -9.82
CA LEU A 82 7.89 6.60 -10.74
C LEU A 82 7.62 6.98 -12.20
N ALA A 83 6.35 7.00 -12.62
CA ALA A 83 5.97 7.41 -13.98
C ALA A 83 6.39 8.86 -14.27
N LYS A 84 6.12 9.77 -13.33
CA LYS A 84 6.54 11.17 -13.43
C LYS A 84 8.05 11.30 -13.54
N ARG A 85 8.81 10.65 -12.65
CA ARG A 85 10.28 10.65 -12.70
C ARG A 85 10.81 10.09 -14.02
N ASN A 86 10.22 9.00 -14.54
CA ASN A 86 10.63 8.44 -15.83
C ASN A 86 10.38 9.42 -16.99
N GLN A 87 9.24 10.13 -16.98
CA GLN A 87 8.93 11.16 -17.96
C GLN A 87 9.94 12.31 -17.89
N ASP A 88 10.28 12.76 -16.70
CA ASP A 88 11.27 13.84 -16.48
C ASP A 88 12.65 13.44 -17.00
N LEU A 89 13.10 12.21 -16.70
CA LEU A 89 14.37 11.67 -17.19
C LEU A 89 14.39 11.56 -18.71
N ARG A 90 13.30 11.10 -19.35
CA ARG A 90 13.19 11.06 -20.81
C ARG A 90 13.28 12.44 -21.44
N ARG A 91 12.64 13.45 -20.83
CA ARG A 91 12.72 14.84 -21.30
C ARG A 91 14.13 15.39 -21.19
N LEU A 92 14.82 15.17 -20.08
CA LEU A 92 16.21 15.58 -19.89
C LEU A 92 17.13 14.91 -20.92
N LEU A 93 16.93 13.61 -21.18
CA LEU A 93 17.70 12.88 -22.17
C LEU A 93 17.46 13.42 -23.60
N GLN A 94 16.22 13.74 -23.95
CA GLN A 94 15.89 14.38 -25.23
C GLN A 94 16.57 15.74 -25.38
N GLN A 95 16.55 16.57 -24.34
CA GLN A 95 17.22 17.87 -24.34
C GLN A 95 18.73 17.73 -24.49
N TYR A 96 19.34 16.77 -23.79
CA TYR A 96 20.76 16.47 -23.91
C TYR A 96 21.15 16.05 -25.33
N LEU A 97 20.38 15.14 -25.94
CA LEU A 97 20.61 14.70 -27.32
C LEU A 97 20.42 15.84 -28.33
N ALA A 98 19.41 16.69 -28.14
CA ALA A 98 19.21 17.87 -28.99
C ALA A 98 20.37 18.86 -28.85
N GLY A 99 20.84 19.15 -27.63
CA GLY A 99 21.99 20.02 -27.39
C GLY A 99 23.30 19.46 -27.96
N ALA A 100 23.53 18.15 -27.85
CA ALA A 100 24.67 17.48 -28.47
C ALA A 100 24.61 17.51 -30.02
N ALA A 101 23.42 17.33 -30.59
CA ALA A 101 23.20 17.42 -32.03
C ALA A 101 23.37 18.85 -32.58
N VAL A 102 22.98 19.88 -31.82
CA VAL A 102 23.22 21.29 -32.17
C VAL A 102 24.73 21.60 -32.11
N ASN A 103 25.45 21.10 -31.10
CA ASN A 103 26.92 21.24 -31.02
C ASN A 103 27.67 20.53 -32.16
N GLN A 104 27.13 19.44 -32.72
CA GLN A 104 27.69 18.79 -33.92
C GLN A 104 27.41 19.55 -35.23
N LYS A 105 26.39 20.42 -35.26
CA LYS A 105 26.03 21.22 -36.45
C LYS A 105 26.70 22.59 -36.51
N VAL A 106 27.42 23.01 -35.47
CA VAL A 106 28.29 24.19 -35.54
C VAL A 106 29.59 23.76 -36.24
N PRO A 107 29.87 24.20 -37.48
CA PRO A 107 31.21 24.06 -38.03
C PRO A 107 32.13 24.81 -37.06
N LYS A 108 33.08 24.12 -36.44
CA LYS A 108 34.24 24.80 -35.88
C LYS A 108 34.95 25.39 -37.10
N ASP A 109 34.67 26.65 -37.41
CA ASP A 109 35.42 27.38 -38.42
C ASP A 109 36.91 27.19 -38.12
N PRO A 110 37.71 26.70 -39.08
CA PRO A 110 39.15 26.69 -38.91
C PRO A 110 39.60 28.15 -38.87
N HIS A 111 40.28 28.52 -37.79
CA HIS A 111 40.87 29.84 -37.61
C HIS A 111 41.56 30.36 -38.90
N PRO A 112 41.43 31.65 -39.24
CA PRO A 112 42.46 32.38 -39.93
C PRO A 112 43.27 33.23 -38.93
N LEU A 113 44.56 33.30 -39.19
CA LEU A 113 45.62 34.01 -38.47
C LEU A 113 45.33 35.50 -38.24
#